data_AF-A0A959NBM5-F1
#
_entry.id   AF-A0A959NBM5-F1
#
_cell.length_a   1.000
_cell.length_b   1.000
_cell.length_c   1.000
_cell.angle_alpha   90.00
_cell.angle_beta   90.00
_cell.angle_gamma   90.00
#
_symmetry.space_group_name_H-M   'P 1'
#
loop_
_entity.id
_entity.type
_entity.pdbx_description
1 polymer ?
#
loop_
_entity_poly.entity_id
_entity_poly.type
_entity_poly.pdbx_seq_one_letter_code
_entity_poly.pdbx_strand_id
1 'polypeptide(L)'
;MDWYLLAFISAILSALAAVLQKKILFNFDALEFSFVLSIFNAVLVLAFLPQIDFITLNLVGLIILFGKTILGALAFWYLMLAIKNMEISGALPLMVLTPGFVAIASFIFLGETLYYIE
;
A
#
# COMPACT_ATOMS: atom_id res chain seq x y z
N MET A 1 21.41 -10.09 -1.45
CA MET A 1 21.02 -10.56 -2.80
C MET A 1 19.57 -11.08 -2.82
N ASP A 2 19.10 -11.75 -1.77
CA ASP A 2 17.76 -12.38 -1.72
C ASP A 2 16.59 -11.40 -1.83
N TRP A 3 16.78 -10.15 -1.39
CA TRP A 3 15.75 -9.12 -1.47
C TRP A 3 15.38 -8.76 -2.92
N TYR A 4 16.30 -8.90 -3.89
CA TYR A 4 15.99 -8.66 -5.31
C TYR A 4 15.00 -9.68 -5.84
N LEU A 5 15.13 -10.95 -5.45
CA LEU A 5 14.19 -12.00 -5.83
C LEU A 5 12.81 -11.73 -5.23
N LEU A 6 12.76 -11.36 -3.94
CA LEU A 6 11.51 -10.97 -3.29
C LEU A 6 10.85 -9.76 -3.96
N ALA A 7 11.63 -8.73 -4.29
CA ALA A 7 11.15 -7.56 -5.01
C ALA A 7 10.61 -7.92 -6.40
N PHE A 8 11.30 -8.81 -7.14
CA PHE A 8 10.85 -9.25 -8.45
C PHE A 8 9.54 -10.05 -8.38
N ILE A 9 9.43 -11.00 -7.45
CA ILE A 9 8.19 -11.75 -7.21
C ILE A 9 7.06 -10.79 -6.81
N SER A 10 7.34 -9.85 -5.90
CA SER A 10 6.39 -8.83 -5.49
C SER A 10 5.90 -7.97 -6.67
N ALA A 11 6.80 -7.59 -7.59
CA ALA A 11 6.44 -6.82 -8.77
C ALA A 11 5.49 -7.60 -9.70
N ILE A 12 5.76 -8.88 -9.94
CA ILE A 12 4.87 -9.76 -10.72
C ILE A 12 3.50 -9.88 -10.05
N LEU A 13 3.46 -10.20 -8.76
CA LEU A 13 2.21 -10.34 -8.01
C LEU A 13 1.41 -9.04 -7.99
N SER A 14 2.08 -7.88 -7.86
CA SER A 14 1.44 -6.56 -7.87
C SER A 14 0.85 -6.22 -9.23
N ALA A 15 1.57 -6.52 -10.32
CA ALA A 15 1.07 -6.32 -11.68
C ALA A 15 -0.16 -7.20 -11.98
N LEU A 16 -0.10 -8.49 -11.60
CA LEU A 16 -1.23 -9.41 -11.72
C LEU A 16 -2.44 -8.93 -10.90
N ALA A 17 -2.20 -8.50 -9.65
CA ALA A 17 -3.25 -7.97 -8.78
C ALA A 17 -3.92 -6.74 -9.41
N ALA A 18 -3.17 -5.79 -9.97
CA ALA A 18 -3.72 -4.60 -10.60
C ALA A 18 -4.63 -4.93 -11.81
N VAL A 19 -4.24 -5.90 -12.64
CA VAL A 19 -5.06 -6.35 -13.78
C VAL A 19 -6.34 -7.04 -13.30
N LEU A 20 -6.24 -7.91 -12.30
CA LEU A 20 -7.41 -8.59 -11.72
C LEU A 20 -8.36 -7.60 -11.03
N GLN A 21 -7.82 -6.63 -10.28
CA GLN A 21 -8.59 -5.56 -9.66
C GLN A 21 -9.37 -4.75 -10.69
N LYS A 22 -8.71 -4.32 -11.79
CA LYS A 22 -9.40 -3.64 -12.90
C LYS A 22 -10.54 -4.47 -13.45
N LYS A 23 -10.33 -5.78 -13.64
CA LYS A 23 -11.36 -6.69 -14.16
C LYS A 23 -12.57 -6.79 -13.22
N ILE A 24 -12.35 -6.85 -11.91
CA ILE A 24 -13.41 -6.92 -10.90
C ILE A 24 -14.17 -5.58 -10.81
N LEU A 25 -13.46 -4.46 -10.84
CA LEU A 25 -14.01 -3.10 -10.73
C LEU A 25 -14.94 -2.69 -11.90
N PHE A 26 -15.00 -3.48 -12.98
CA PHE A 26 -16.06 -3.32 -13.99
C PHE A 26 -17.44 -3.71 -13.48
N ASN A 27 -17.52 -4.62 -12.49
CA ASN A 27 -18.78 -5.14 -11.95
C ASN A 27 -19.03 -4.70 -10.50
N PHE A 28 -18.02 -4.17 -9.81
CA PHE A 28 -18.09 -3.75 -8.41
C PHE A 28 -17.84 -2.25 -8.26
N ASP A 29 -18.39 -1.66 -7.21
CA ASP A 29 -17.96 -0.33 -6.78
C ASP A 29 -16.62 -0.35 -6.04
N ALA A 30 -15.86 0.73 -6.22
CA ALA A 30 -14.52 0.85 -5.63
C ALA A 30 -14.54 0.73 -4.11
N LEU A 31 -15.58 1.27 -3.47
CA LEU A 31 -15.75 1.20 -2.02
C LEU A 31 -16.08 -0.23 -1.57
N GLU A 32 -17.01 -0.90 -2.25
CA GLU A 32 -17.39 -2.29 -1.95
C GLU A 32 -16.20 -3.23 -2.11
N PHE A 33 -15.48 -3.12 -3.23
CA PHE A 33 -14.26 -3.89 -3.47
C PHE A 33 -13.23 -3.66 -2.35
N SER A 34 -12.99 -2.40 -1.99
CA SER A 34 -12.03 -2.05 -0.93
C SER A 34 -12.42 -2.60 0.43
N PHE A 35 -13.71 -2.60 0.75
CA PHE A 35 -14.22 -3.15 1.99
C PHE A 35 -14.02 -4.66 2.06
N VAL A 36 -14.42 -5.40 1.01
CA VAL A 36 -14.25 -6.85 0.94
C VAL A 36 -12.78 -7.24 1.03
N LEU A 37 -11.89 -6.55 0.31
CA LEU A 37 -10.46 -6.81 0.36
C LEU A 37 -9.88 -6.52 1.76
N SER A 38 -10.36 -5.47 2.43
CA SER A 38 -9.92 -5.14 3.80
C SER A 38 -10.31 -6.22 4.81
N ILE A 39 -11.51 -6.80 4.67
CA ILE A 39 -11.92 -7.95 5.50
C ILE A 39 -11.03 -9.15 5.22
N PHE A 40 -10.78 -9.46 3.95
CA PHE A 40 -9.90 -10.57 3.57
C PHE A 40 -8.50 -10.39 4.17
N ASN A 41 -7.92 -9.19 4.05
CA ASN A 41 -6.63 -8.86 4.65
C ASN A 41 -6.66 -8.97 6.18
N ALA A 42 -7.73 -8.51 6.83
CA ALA A 42 -7.88 -8.63 8.28
C ALA A 42 -7.86 -10.09 8.73
N VAL A 43 -8.56 -10.98 8.01
CA VAL A 43 -8.55 -12.43 8.28
C VAL A 43 -7.16 -13.02 8.09
N LEU A 44 -6.45 -12.64 7.02
CA LEU A 44 -5.07 -13.11 6.80
C LEU A 44 -4.11 -12.66 7.91
N VAL A 45 -4.27 -11.43 8.40
CA VAL A 45 -3.46 -10.90 9.49
C VAL A 45 -3.66 -11.68 10.80
N LEU A 46 -4.85 -12.25 11.04
CA LEU A 46 -5.11 -13.06 12.25
C LEU A 46 -4.14 -14.25 12.38
N ALA A 47 -3.70 -14.84 11.27
CA ALA A 47 -2.74 -15.95 11.29
C ALA A 47 -1.37 -15.54 11.86
N PHE A 48 -1.03 -14.25 11.83
CA PHE A 48 0.23 -13.71 12.33
C PHE A 48 0.15 -13.22 13.79
N LEU A 49 -1.04 -13.19 14.40
CA LEU A 49 -1.20 -12.77 15.81
C LEU A 49 -0.32 -13.54 16.80
N PRO A 50 -0.08 -14.86 16.68
CA PRO A 50 0.77 -15.58 17.63
C PRO A 50 2.24 -15.11 17.66
N GLN A 51 2.68 -14.35 16.66
CA GLN A 51 4.05 -13.84 16.54
C GLN A 51 4.24 -12.47 17.20
N ILE A 52 3.18 -11.85 17.72
CA ILE A 52 3.23 -10.50 18.29
C ILE A 52 3.65 -10.55 19.75
N ASP A 53 4.69 -9.77 20.10
CA ASP A 53 5.05 -9.47 21.48
C ASP A 53 4.27 -8.25 22.00
N PHE A 54 3.17 -8.51 22.69
CA PHE A 54 2.28 -7.47 23.22
C PHE A 54 2.94 -6.60 24.31
N ILE A 55 4.03 -7.04 24.94
CA ILE A 55 4.71 -6.27 26.00
C ILE A 55 5.45 -5.07 25.39
N THR A 56 5.89 -5.17 24.14
CA THR A 56 6.63 -4.10 23.44
C THR A 56 5.74 -2.99 22.87
N LEU A 57 4.41 -3.12 23.00
CA LEU A 57 3.47 -2.18 22.39
C LEU A 57 3.44 -0.84 23.12
N ASN A 58 3.74 0.23 22.38
CA ASN A 58 3.65 1.61 22.86
C ASN A 58 2.32 2.24 22.41
N LEU A 59 1.54 2.78 23.36
CA LEU A 59 0.26 3.44 23.08
C LEU A 59 0.38 4.60 22.09
N VAL A 60 1.43 5.42 22.18
CA VAL A 60 1.66 6.53 21.24
C VAL A 60 1.87 5.98 19.83
N GLY A 61 2.68 4.91 19.71
CA GLY A 61 2.90 4.21 18.43
C GLY A 61 1.60 3.64 17.86
N LEU A 62 0.75 3.05 18.70
CA LEU A 62 -0.56 2.52 18.29
C LEU A 62 -1.50 3.63 17.78
N ILE A 63 -1.56 4.78 18.46
CA ILE A 63 -2.37 5.92 18.01
C ILE A 63 -1.87 6.46 16.67
N ILE A 64 -0.55 6.57 16.50
CA ILE A 64 0.06 6.99 15.22
C ILE A 64 -0.28 6.00 14.10
N LEU A 65 -0.16 4.69 14.37
CA LEU A 65 -0.53 3.64 13.41
C LEU A 65 -2.02 3.66 13.07
N PHE A 66 -2.89 3.92 14.04
CA PHE A 66 -4.32 4.06 13.81
C PHE A 66 -4.65 5.29 12.95
N GLY A 67 -3.99 6.43 13.17
CA GLY A 67 -4.10 7.58 12.28
C GLY A 67 -3.64 7.25 10.85
N LYS A 68 -2.51 6.53 10.72
CA LYS A 68 -1.98 6.06 9.44
C LYS A 68 -2.96 5.13 8.71
N THR A 69 -3.66 4.22 9.40
CA THR A 69 -4.59 3.30 8.74
C THR A 69 -5.78 4.01 8.12
N ILE A 70 -6.28 5.09 8.71
CA ILE A 70 -7.34 5.92 8.11
C ILE A 70 -6.85 6.54 6.80
N LEU A 71 -5.65 7.15 6.82
CA LEU A 71 -5.04 7.73 5.61
C LEU A 71 -4.79 6.66 4.54
N GLY A 72 -4.31 5.48 4.95
CA GLY A 72 -4.10 4.33 4.07
C GLY A 72 -5.39 3.82 3.43
N ALA A 73 -6.48 3.76 4.19
CA ALA A 73 -7.79 3.36 3.69
C ALA A 73 -8.33 4.35 2.64
N LEU A 74 -8.21 5.66 2.90
CA LEU A 74 -8.59 6.69 1.95
C LEU A 74 -7.73 6.63 0.68
N ALA A 75 -6.41 6.50 0.82
CA ALA A 75 -5.50 6.36 -0.30
C ALA A 75 -5.84 5.13 -1.16
N PHE A 76 -6.12 3.99 -0.52
CA PHE A 76 -6.51 2.77 -1.22
C PHE A 76 -7.86 2.93 -1.94
N TRP A 77 -8.83 3.59 -1.32
CA TRP A 77 -10.12 3.85 -1.97
C TRP A 77 -9.97 4.75 -3.21
N TYR A 78 -9.22 5.84 -3.12
CA TYR A 78 -8.91 6.69 -4.27
C TYR A 78 -8.13 5.95 -5.35
N LEU A 79 -7.24 5.06 -4.96
CA LEU A 79 -6.54 4.20 -5.91
C LEU A 79 -7.53 3.29 -6.66
N MET A 80 -8.47 2.64 -5.97
CA MET A 80 -9.48 1.82 -6.62
C MET A 80 -10.40 2.64 -7.52
N LEU A 81 -10.72 3.89 -7.14
CA LEU A 81 -11.43 4.83 -8.02
C LEU A 81 -10.64 5.16 -9.28
N ALA A 82 -9.33 5.41 -9.16
CA ALA A 82 -8.45 5.67 -10.30
C ALA A 82 -8.38 4.44 -11.22
N ILE A 83 -8.15 3.25 -10.66
CA ILE A 83 -8.12 2.00 -11.44
C ILE A 83 -9.47 1.75 -12.12
N LYS A 84 -10.60 1.99 -11.44
CA LYS A 84 -11.94 1.82 -12.04
C LYS A 84 -12.15 2.74 -13.24
N ASN A 85 -11.85 4.03 -13.09
CA ASN A 85 -12.24 5.07 -14.05
C ASN A 85 -11.18 5.40 -15.11
N MET A 86 -9.93 4.98 -14.94
CA MET A 86 -8.83 5.25 -15.89
C MET A 86 -8.30 3.95 -16.49
N GLU A 87 -7.57 4.06 -17.60
CA GLU A 87 -6.76 2.94 -18.10
C GLU A 87 -5.64 2.61 -17.11
N ILE A 88 -5.27 1.33 -17.02
CA ILE A 88 -4.19 0.89 -16.12
C ILE A 88 -2.88 1.62 -16.43
N SER A 89 -2.59 1.81 -17.72
CA SER A 89 -1.44 2.57 -18.25
C SER A 89 -1.44 4.04 -17.82
N GLY A 90 -2.60 4.62 -17.47
CA GLY A 90 -2.70 5.99 -16.95
C GLY A 90 -2.72 6.05 -15.42
N ALA A 91 -3.38 5.09 -14.76
CA ALA A 91 -3.51 5.05 -13.30
C ALA A 91 -2.20 4.64 -12.60
N LEU A 92 -1.52 3.59 -13.09
CA LEU A 92 -0.34 3.05 -12.42
C LEU A 92 0.86 4.02 -12.41
N PRO A 93 1.18 4.76 -13.48
CA PRO A 93 2.30 5.71 -13.42
C PRO A 93 2.13 6.80 -12.36
N LEU A 94 0.89 7.22 -12.06
CA LEU A 94 0.64 8.17 -10.97
C LEU A 94 1.02 7.60 -9.60
N MET A 95 0.93 6.28 -9.43
CA MET A 95 1.37 5.60 -8.20
C MET A 95 2.90 5.53 -8.08
N VAL A 96 3.64 5.68 -9.18
CA VAL A 96 5.11 5.64 -9.17
C VAL A 96 5.69 7.00 -8.76
N LEU A 97 4.85 8.01 -8.49
CA LEU A 97 5.28 9.28 -7.90
C LEU A 97 5.51 9.19 -6.38
N THR A 98 5.01 8.14 -5.72
CA THR A 98 5.15 7.96 -4.26
C THR A 98 6.59 8.05 -3.76
N PRO A 99 7.61 7.46 -4.41
CA PRO A 99 9.01 7.63 -4.01
C PRO A 99 9.46 9.09 -3.95
N GLY A 100 8.96 9.96 -4.82
CA GLY A 100 9.26 11.40 -4.79
C GLY A 100 8.68 12.08 -3.55
N PHE A 101 7.42 11.81 -3.23
CA PHE A 101 6.81 12.30 -1.98
C PHE A 101 7.51 11.73 -0.74
N VAL A 102 7.90 10.46 -0.77
CA VAL A 102 8.65 9.81 0.31
C VAL A 102 10.01 10.48 0.50
N ALA A 103 10.74 10.79 -0.58
CA ALA A 103 12.04 11.48 -0.50
C ALA A 103 11.92 12.89 0.12
N ILE A 104 10.88 13.65 -0.25
CA ILE A 104 10.61 14.96 0.35
C ILE A 104 10.27 14.80 1.84
N ALA A 105 9.41 13.83 2.19
CA ALA A 105 9.02 13.59 3.56
C ALA A 105 10.20 13.10 4.42
N SER A 106 11.04 12.20 3.90
CA SER A 106 12.22 11.70 4.62
C SER A 106 13.26 12.80 4.83
N PHE A 107 13.45 13.69 3.87
CA PHE A 107 14.29 14.87 4.07
C PHE A 107 13.77 15.78 5.20
N ILE A 108 12.47 16.07 5.22
CA ILE A 108 11.87 16.98 6.22
C ILE A 108 11.83 16.37 7.62
N PHE A 109 11.39 15.11 7.74
CA PHE A 109 11.09 14.49 9.04
C PHE A 109 12.21 13.60 9.58
N LEU A 110 13.03 13.00 8.70
CA LEU A 110 14.14 12.12 9.09
C LEU A 110 15.51 12.76 8.88
N GLY A 111 15.58 13.89 8.15
CA GLY A 111 16.85 14.53 7.79
C GLY A 111 17.65 13.76 6.73
N GLU A 112 17.02 12.83 6.02
CA GLU A 112 17.68 12.01 5.00
C GLU A 112 17.90 12.80 3.71
N THR A 113 19.14 12.88 3.23
CA THR A 113 19.50 13.57 1.98
C THR A 113 19.84 12.58 0.87
N LEU A 114 19.35 12.86 -0.34
CA LEU A 114 19.79 12.14 -1.54
C LEU A 114 21.13 12.69 -2.03
N TYR A 115 22.03 11.78 -2.43
CA TYR A 115 23.30 12.10 -3.05
C TYR A 115 23.28 11.69 -4.52
N TYR A 116 24.08 12.35 -5.35
CA TYR A 116 24.31 11.90 -6.71
C TYR A 116 24.98 10.53 -6.69
N ILE A 117 24.50 9.64 -7.55
CA ILE A 117 25.18 8.37 -7.82
C ILE A 117 26.26 8.70 -8.85
N GLU A 118 27.53 8.65 -8.45
CA GLU A 118 28.69 8.70 -9.36
C GLU A 118 28.77 7.44 -10.24
#